data_AF-A0A9D8HRU4-F1
#
_entry.id   AF-A0A9D8HRU4-F1
#
_cell.length_a   1.000
_cell.length_b   1.000
_cell.length_c   1.000
_cell.angle_alpha   90.00
_cell.angle_beta   90.00
_cell.angle_gamma   90.00
#
_symmetry.space_group_name_H-M   'P 1'
#
loop_
_entity.id
_entity.type
_entity.pdbx_description
1 polymer ?
#
loop_
_entity_poly.entity_id
_entity_poly.type
_entity_poly.pdbx_seq_one_letter_code
_entity_poly.pdbx_strand_id
1 'polypeptide(L)'
;MSSYLTLLRKESASVVAVELRPPRAELASAEGMDAWIDTYHAIRALTRRDVRVMVTDSAVGAQEENNLRHLVANLGDAVGRHQIIPFLTTKHSLEFCLAYADQTVHNGFPSLVVLGGDKHVGRPRVVEHAWQLRKLIRERHPELELGGWANPTADP
;
A
#
# COMPACT_ATOMS: atom_id res chain seq x y z
N MET A 1 16.42 -10.79 -2.52
CA MET A 1 16.57 -9.32 -2.67
C MET A 1 16.15 -8.63 -1.38
N SER A 2 16.74 -7.49 -1.03
CA SER A 2 16.48 -6.78 0.23
C SER A 2 15.08 -6.14 0.26
N SER A 3 14.37 -6.24 1.39
CA SER A 3 13.12 -5.52 1.64
C SER A 3 13.34 -4.01 1.72
N TYR A 4 12.24 -3.24 1.72
CA TYR A 4 12.30 -1.79 1.88
C TYR A 4 12.93 -1.38 3.21
N LEU A 5 12.52 -2.00 4.33
CA LEU A 5 13.10 -1.70 5.64
C LEU A 5 14.59 -2.06 5.71
N THR A 6 14.99 -3.17 5.10
CA THR A 6 16.41 -3.57 5.05
C THR A 6 17.26 -2.52 4.32
N LEU A 7 16.72 -1.89 3.27
CA LEU A 7 17.42 -0.83 2.55
C LEU A 7 17.50 0.46 3.38
N LEU A 8 16.41 0.86 4.03
CA LEU A 8 16.40 2.05 4.88
C LEU A 8 17.39 1.97 6.05
N ARG A 9 17.73 0.76 6.51
CA ARG A 9 18.72 0.54 7.58
C ARG A 9 20.17 0.60 7.12
N LYS A 10 20.44 0.67 5.81
CA LYS A 10 21.82 0.74 5.29
C LYS A 10 22.27 2.20 5.27
N GLU A 11 23.21 2.55 6.15
CA GLU A 11 23.71 3.93 6.35
C GLU A 11 24.26 4.59 5.07
N SER A 12 24.76 3.83 4.11
CA SER A 12 25.38 4.35 2.87
C SER A 12 24.44 4.42 1.66
N ALA A 13 23.18 4.02 1.79
CA ALA A 13 22.25 3.93 0.66
C ALA A 13 21.23 5.09 0.67
N SER A 14 21.25 5.90 -0.39
CA SER A 14 20.10 6.76 -0.70
C SER A 14 18.99 5.88 -1.28
N VAL A 15 17.79 5.96 -0.70
CA VAL A 15 16.63 5.20 -1.15
C VAL A 15 15.62 6.15 -1.77
N VAL A 16 15.25 5.90 -3.02
CA VAL A 16 14.20 6.63 -3.72
C VAL A 16 12.94 5.78 -3.74
N ALA A 17 11.84 6.36 -3.27
CA ALA A 17 10.51 5.78 -3.36
C ALA A 17 9.53 6.77 -3.98
N VAL A 18 8.52 6.25 -4.66
CA VAL A 18 7.42 7.05 -5.23
C VAL A 18 6.09 6.48 -4.76
N GLU A 19 5.14 7.35 -4.46
CA GLU A 19 3.76 6.98 -4.16
C GLU A 19 2.89 7.17 -5.40
N LEU A 20 2.13 6.14 -5.73
CA LEU A 20 1.15 6.13 -6.81
C LEU A 20 -0.25 5.94 -6.23
N ARG A 21 -1.22 6.63 -6.82
CA ARG A 21 -2.64 6.32 -6.60
C ARG A 21 -3.12 5.33 -7.66
N PRO A 22 -3.93 4.33 -7.29
CA PRO A 22 -4.58 3.48 -8.26
C PRO A 22 -5.47 4.33 -9.18
N PRO A 23 -5.77 3.82 -10.39
CA PRO A 23 -6.80 4.39 -11.25
C PRO A 23 -8.12 4.61 -10.50
N ARG A 24 -8.87 5.64 -10.93
CA ARG A 24 -10.16 5.98 -10.34
C ARG A 24 -11.17 4.87 -10.61
N ALA A 25 -11.92 4.48 -9.58
CA ALA A 25 -12.96 3.45 -9.66
C ALA A 25 -14.13 3.85 -10.57
N GLU A 26 -14.36 5.16 -10.74
CA GLU A 26 -15.49 5.71 -11.49
C GLU A 26 -15.26 5.75 -13.02
N LEU A 27 -14.08 5.35 -13.48
CA LEU A 27 -13.78 5.31 -14.91
C LEU A 27 -14.67 4.29 -15.64
N ALA A 28 -15.04 4.60 -16.87
CA ALA A 28 -15.70 3.62 -17.73
C ALA A 28 -14.79 2.39 -17.91
N SER A 29 -15.36 1.20 -18.12
CA SER A 29 -14.57 -0.05 -18.13
C SER A 29 -13.36 -0.03 -19.07
N ALA A 30 -13.48 0.58 -20.26
CA ALA A 30 -12.37 0.70 -21.20
C ALA A 30 -11.29 1.65 -20.67
N GLU A 31 -11.68 2.84 -20.21
CA GLU A 31 -10.78 3.85 -19.64
C GLU A 31 -10.08 3.35 -18.38
N GLY A 32 -10.79 2.59 -17.54
CA GLY A 32 -10.22 1.97 -16.34
C GLY A 32 -9.16 0.92 -16.70
N MET A 33 -9.41 0.11 -17.73
CA MET A 33 -8.44 -0.86 -18.21
C MET A 33 -7.18 -0.18 -18.75
N ASP A 34 -7.33 0.86 -19.57
CA ASP A 34 -6.20 1.65 -20.09
C ASP A 34 -5.40 2.29 -18.96
N ALA A 35 -6.07 2.90 -17.97
CA ALA A 35 -5.40 3.49 -16.82
C ALA A 35 -4.64 2.46 -15.95
N TRP A 36 -5.16 1.24 -15.82
CA TRP A 36 -4.46 0.15 -15.15
C TRP A 36 -3.24 -0.33 -15.94
N ILE A 37 -3.33 -0.38 -17.28
CA ILE A 37 -2.20 -0.70 -18.16
C ILE A 37 -1.09 0.35 -18.01
N ASP A 38 -1.44 1.64 -18.02
CA ASP A 38 -0.49 2.74 -17.83
C ASP A 38 0.17 2.69 -16.44
N THR A 39 -0.63 2.42 -15.40
CA THR A 39 -0.12 2.25 -14.03
C THR A 39 0.89 1.10 -13.96
N TYR A 40 0.60 -0.03 -14.61
CA TYR A 40 1.52 -1.15 -14.71
C TYR A 40 2.83 -0.79 -15.44
N HIS A 41 2.74 -0.09 -16.57
CA HIS A 41 3.92 0.36 -17.30
C HIS A 41 4.78 1.33 -16.48
N ALA A 42 4.16 2.25 -15.73
CA ALA A 42 4.84 3.15 -14.82
C ALA A 42 5.57 2.37 -13.71
N ILE A 43 4.88 1.43 -13.04
CA ILE A 43 5.50 0.61 -11.99
C ILE A 43 6.69 -0.17 -12.54
N ARG A 44 6.57 -0.76 -13.74
CA ARG A 44 7.69 -1.47 -14.39
C ARG A 44 8.85 -0.56 -14.77
N ALA A 45 8.58 0.66 -15.22
CA ALA A 45 9.64 1.62 -15.54
C ALA A 45 10.40 2.05 -14.28
N LEU A 46 9.70 2.29 -13.17
CA LEU A 46 10.26 2.69 -11.88
C LEU A 46 11.08 1.57 -11.25
N THR A 47 10.53 0.37 -11.17
CA THR A 47 11.16 -0.79 -10.52
C THR A 47 12.42 -1.27 -11.26
N ARG A 48 12.49 -1.12 -12.60
CA ARG A 48 13.71 -1.34 -13.38
C ARG A 48 14.84 -0.36 -13.05
N ARG A 49 14.52 0.81 -12.49
CA ARG A 49 15.49 1.80 -12.01
C ARG A 49 15.77 1.65 -10.50
N ASP A 50 15.42 0.50 -9.93
CA ASP A 50 15.48 0.19 -8.50
C ASP A 50 14.68 1.16 -7.60
N VAL A 51 13.71 1.89 -8.16
CA VAL A 51 12.80 2.75 -7.39
C VAL A 51 11.76 1.89 -6.69
N ARG A 52 11.50 2.19 -5.41
CA ARG A 52 10.47 1.55 -4.61
C ARG A 52 9.12 2.22 -4.88
N VAL A 53 8.06 1.44 -5.03
CA VAL A 53 6.74 1.97 -5.37
C VAL A 53 5.75 1.69 -4.26
N MET A 54 5.21 2.76 -3.70
CA MET A 54 4.12 2.74 -2.74
C MET A 54 2.79 2.89 -3.49
N VAL A 55 1.78 2.09 -3.14
CA VAL A 55 0.47 2.15 -3.82
C VAL A 55 -0.64 2.34 -2.79
N THR A 56 -1.39 3.43 -2.92
CA THR A 56 -2.48 3.79 -2.01
C THR A 56 -3.70 2.88 -2.17
N ASP A 57 -4.44 2.64 -1.08
CA ASP A 57 -5.76 2.00 -1.13
C ASP A 57 -6.89 2.96 -1.55
N SER A 58 -6.60 4.26 -1.68
CA SER A 58 -7.53 5.30 -2.12
C SER A 58 -8.91 5.27 -1.44
N ALA A 59 -8.94 4.97 -0.14
CA ALA A 59 -10.17 4.76 0.63
C ALA A 59 -11.04 6.01 0.89
N VAL A 60 -10.79 7.12 0.20
CA VAL A 60 -11.58 8.35 0.35
C VAL A 60 -12.87 8.21 -0.46
N GLY A 61 -13.98 7.90 0.22
CA GLY A 61 -15.33 8.00 -0.34
C GLY A 61 -15.79 6.87 -1.27
N ALA A 62 -14.92 5.93 -1.62
CA ALA A 62 -15.25 4.79 -2.48
C ALA A 62 -15.77 3.56 -1.70
N GLN A 63 -16.39 2.61 -2.40
CA GLN A 63 -16.63 1.27 -1.86
C GLN A 63 -15.29 0.59 -1.53
N GLU A 64 -15.32 -0.44 -0.66
CA GLU A 64 -14.15 -1.28 -0.42
C GLU A 64 -13.66 -1.84 -1.76
N GLU A 65 -12.50 -1.37 -2.21
CA GLU A 65 -11.87 -1.82 -3.44
C GLU A 65 -10.57 -2.53 -3.09
N ASN A 66 -10.44 -3.77 -3.57
CA ASN A 66 -9.25 -4.54 -3.35
C ASN A 66 -8.18 -4.19 -4.39
N ASN A 67 -7.57 -3.01 -4.24
CA ASN A 67 -6.46 -2.56 -5.09
C ASN A 67 -5.29 -3.55 -5.12
N LEU A 68 -5.08 -4.32 -4.04
CA LEU A 68 -4.05 -5.35 -3.94
C LEU A 68 -4.29 -6.48 -4.94
N ARG A 69 -5.55 -6.89 -5.15
CA ARG A 69 -5.92 -7.85 -6.19
C ARG A 69 -5.49 -7.36 -7.57
N HIS A 70 -5.71 -6.08 -7.88
CA HIS A 70 -5.30 -5.49 -9.16
C HIS A 70 -3.76 -5.45 -9.29
N LEU A 71 -3.05 -5.10 -8.22
CA LEU A 71 -1.58 -5.16 -8.21
C LEU A 71 -1.07 -6.59 -8.42
N VAL A 72 -1.67 -7.59 -7.77
CA VAL A 72 -1.27 -8.98 -7.92
C VAL A 72 -1.49 -9.47 -9.34
N ALA A 73 -2.69 -9.25 -9.89
CA ALA A 73 -3.08 -9.70 -11.21
C ALA A 73 -2.26 -9.04 -12.33
N ASN A 74 -1.97 -7.74 -12.20
CA ASN A 74 -1.35 -6.99 -13.28
C ASN A 74 0.19 -6.97 -13.23
N LEU A 75 0.81 -7.05 -12.05
CA LEU A 75 2.28 -6.92 -11.95
C LEU A 75 3.05 -8.10 -12.58
N GLY A 76 2.45 -9.30 -12.59
CA GLY A 76 3.11 -10.53 -13.04
C GLY A 76 4.45 -10.78 -12.33
N ASP A 77 5.33 -11.55 -12.96
CA ASP A 77 6.66 -11.88 -12.41
C ASP A 77 7.74 -10.85 -12.75
N ALA A 78 7.41 -9.84 -13.57
CA ALA A 78 8.35 -8.83 -14.04
C ALA A 78 8.75 -7.80 -12.96
N VAL A 79 8.01 -7.77 -11.84
CA VAL A 79 8.22 -6.83 -10.74
C VAL A 79 8.37 -7.59 -9.43
N GLY A 80 9.51 -7.41 -8.77
CA GLY A 80 9.74 -8.04 -7.48
C GLY A 80 8.80 -7.47 -6.41
N ARG A 81 8.08 -8.34 -5.69
CA ARG A 81 7.15 -7.93 -4.61
C ARG A 81 7.81 -7.08 -3.52
N HIS A 82 9.10 -7.32 -3.26
CA HIS A 82 9.91 -6.52 -2.33
C HIS A 82 10.13 -5.05 -2.76
N GLN A 83 9.83 -4.69 -4.01
CA GLN A 83 9.92 -3.32 -4.51
C GLN A 83 8.58 -2.57 -4.41
N ILE A 84 7.50 -3.28 -4.07
CA ILE A 84 6.14 -2.73 -3.98
C ILE A 84 5.70 -2.72 -2.52
N ILE A 85 5.17 -1.58 -2.09
CA ILE A 85 4.72 -1.36 -0.71
C ILE A 85 3.26 -0.92 -0.75
N PRO A 86 2.31 -1.84 -0.53
CA PRO A 86 0.90 -1.48 -0.41
C PRO A 86 0.67 -0.55 0.79
N PHE A 87 -0.30 0.34 0.65
CA PHE A 87 -0.84 1.13 1.75
C PHE A 87 -2.22 0.61 2.10
N LEU A 88 -2.54 0.66 3.38
CA LEU A 88 -3.86 0.36 3.92
C LEU A 88 -4.24 1.47 4.89
N THR A 89 -5.38 2.10 4.66
CA THR A 89 -5.96 3.04 5.62
C THR A 89 -6.89 2.30 6.58
N THR A 90 -7.16 2.89 7.75
CA THR A 90 -8.15 2.37 8.70
C THR A 90 -9.60 2.69 8.29
N LYS A 91 -9.85 3.08 7.03
CA LYS A 91 -11.15 3.57 6.53
C LYS A 91 -12.06 2.45 5.99
N HIS A 92 -11.71 1.20 6.29
CA HIS A 92 -12.46 0.00 5.91
C HIS A 92 -12.96 -0.73 7.16
N SER A 93 -13.79 -1.76 6.99
CA SER A 93 -14.13 -2.66 8.09
C SER A 93 -12.88 -3.33 8.69
N LEU A 94 -12.95 -3.76 9.96
CA LEU A 94 -11.83 -4.43 10.61
C LEU A 94 -11.52 -5.75 9.89
N GLU A 95 -12.57 -6.48 9.50
CA GLU A 95 -12.47 -7.70 8.72
C GLU A 95 -11.71 -7.47 7.41
N PHE A 96 -12.08 -6.43 6.65
CA PHE A 96 -11.38 -6.07 5.42
C PHE A 96 -9.90 -5.74 5.69
N CYS A 97 -9.61 -4.92 6.69
CA CYS A 97 -8.24 -4.53 7.03
C CYS A 97 -7.35 -5.75 7.36
N LEU A 98 -7.88 -6.71 8.12
CA LEU A 98 -7.14 -7.91 8.49
C LEU A 98 -6.99 -8.88 7.30
N ALA A 99 -8.05 -9.05 6.50
CA ALA A 99 -7.99 -9.84 5.27
C ALA A 99 -6.99 -9.24 4.25
N TYR A 100 -6.88 -7.92 4.18
CA TYR A 100 -5.91 -7.23 3.34
C TYR A 100 -4.47 -7.53 3.78
N ALA A 101 -4.21 -7.55 5.09
CA ALA A 101 -2.91 -7.94 5.63
C ALA A 101 -2.60 -9.42 5.33
N ASP A 102 -3.59 -10.32 5.47
CA ASP A 102 -3.46 -11.73 5.09
C ASP A 102 -3.09 -11.88 3.61
N GLN A 103 -3.76 -11.14 2.72
CA GLN A 103 -3.45 -11.14 1.29
C GLN A 103 -2.08 -10.56 0.98
N THR A 104 -1.64 -9.53 1.72
CA THR A 104 -0.31 -8.92 1.56
C THR A 104 0.77 -9.97 1.81
N VAL A 105 0.67 -10.71 2.92
CA VAL A 105 1.60 -11.78 3.26
C VAL A 105 1.49 -12.94 2.27
N HIS A 106 0.28 -13.40 1.96
CA HIS A 106 0.05 -14.50 1.02
C HIS A 106 0.66 -14.25 -0.36
N ASN A 107 0.61 -13.00 -0.84
CA ASN A 107 1.18 -12.61 -2.13
C ASN A 107 2.67 -12.22 -2.07
N GLY A 108 3.33 -12.42 -0.93
CA GLY A 108 4.78 -12.26 -0.77
C GLY A 108 5.26 -10.81 -0.72
N PHE A 109 4.40 -9.86 -0.38
CA PHE A 109 4.82 -8.49 -0.11
C PHE A 109 5.40 -8.42 1.30
N PRO A 110 6.68 -8.02 1.47
CA PRO A 110 7.34 -8.04 2.78
C PRO A 110 6.93 -6.85 3.67
N SER A 111 6.32 -5.81 3.09
CA SER A 111 6.05 -4.55 3.77
C SER A 111 4.63 -4.05 3.49
N LEU A 112 4.01 -3.44 4.49
CA LEU A 112 2.70 -2.80 4.42
C LEU A 112 2.75 -1.46 5.18
N VAL A 113 2.28 -0.37 4.59
CA VAL A 113 2.13 0.89 5.31
C VAL A 113 0.69 1.01 5.79
N VAL A 114 0.50 1.34 7.07
CA VAL A 114 -0.82 1.47 7.68
C VAL A 114 -1.05 2.92 8.12
N LEU A 115 -2.10 3.53 7.59
CA LEU A 115 -2.44 4.95 7.79
C LEU A 115 -3.83 5.12 8.40
N GLY A 116 -4.09 6.28 8.99
CA GLY A 116 -5.43 6.59 9.52
C GLY A 116 -6.43 6.96 8.43
N GLY A 117 -5.96 7.50 7.29
CA GLY A 117 -6.83 8.21 6.34
C GLY A 117 -7.47 9.46 6.95
N ASP A 118 -8.26 10.22 6.20
CA ASP A 118 -8.86 11.47 6.70
C ASP A 118 -9.84 11.22 7.85
N LYS A 119 -9.90 12.11 8.85
CA LYS A 119 -10.88 11.98 9.96
C LYS A 119 -12.31 12.28 9.50
N HIS A 120 -12.47 13.26 8.62
CA HIS A 120 -13.77 13.86 8.29
C HIS A 120 -14.27 13.58 6.86
N VAL A 121 -13.51 12.84 6.05
CA VAL A 121 -13.88 12.55 4.64
C VAL A 121 -14.05 11.05 4.44
N GLY A 122 -15.15 10.60 3.84
CA GLY A 122 -15.41 9.17 3.57
C GLY A 122 -15.84 8.35 4.79
N ARG A 123 -15.69 7.02 4.72
CA ARG A 123 -16.09 6.08 5.78
C ARG A 123 -15.38 6.37 7.11
N PRO A 124 -15.99 6.19 8.29
CA PRO A 124 -15.28 6.39 9.56
C PRO A 124 -14.06 5.47 9.66
N ARG A 125 -13.05 5.91 10.42
CA ARG A 125 -11.93 5.03 10.77
C ARG A 125 -12.42 3.92 11.68
N VAL A 126 -12.02 2.67 11.43
CA VAL A 126 -12.37 1.52 12.29
C VAL A 126 -11.64 1.53 13.63
N VAL A 127 -10.51 2.23 13.68
CA VAL A 127 -9.75 2.50 14.90
C VAL A 127 -9.35 3.97 14.93
N GLU A 128 -9.24 4.55 16.13
CA GLU A 128 -8.91 5.96 16.31
C GLU A 128 -7.55 6.32 15.69
N HIS A 129 -6.56 5.46 15.92
CA HIS A 129 -5.18 5.64 15.48
C HIS A 129 -4.67 4.42 14.70
N ALA A 130 -3.94 4.68 13.60
CA ALA A 130 -3.37 3.64 12.75
C ALA A 130 -2.41 2.67 13.48
N TRP A 131 -1.78 3.10 14.58
CA TRP A 131 -0.95 2.20 15.38
C TRP A 131 -1.75 1.06 16.02
N GLN A 132 -3.04 1.25 16.31
CA GLN A 132 -3.91 0.21 16.86
C GLN A 132 -4.11 -0.92 15.84
N LEU A 133 -4.38 -0.57 14.57
CA LEU A 133 -4.46 -1.56 13.50
C LEU A 133 -3.10 -2.24 13.26
N ARG A 134 -1.98 -1.50 13.32
CA ARG A 134 -0.64 -2.11 13.23
C ARG A 134 -0.39 -3.13 14.35
N LYS A 135 -0.88 -2.88 15.57
CA LYS A 135 -0.77 -3.84 16.67
C LYS A 135 -1.52 -5.13 16.36
N LEU A 136 -2.77 -5.04 15.90
CA LEU A 136 -3.58 -6.20 15.51
C LEU A 136 -2.94 -6.98 14.34
N ILE A 137 -2.43 -6.28 13.33
CA ILE A 137 -1.73 -6.91 12.21
C ILE A 137 -0.44 -7.58 12.68
N ARG A 138 0.31 -6.96 13.60
CA ARG A 138 1.55 -7.53 14.15
C ARG A 138 1.30 -8.80 14.94
N GLU A 139 0.20 -8.87 15.70
CA GLU A 139 -0.20 -10.08 16.43
C GLU A 139 -0.47 -11.25 15.48
N ARG A 140 -1.02 -10.97 14.29
CA ARG A 140 -1.32 -11.97 13.26
C ARG A 140 -0.11 -12.32 12.39
N HIS A 141 0.67 -11.32 11.99
CA HIS A 141 1.82 -11.43 11.08
C HIS A 141 3.06 -10.75 11.67
N PRO A 142 3.78 -11.42 12.60
CA PRO A 142 4.91 -10.82 13.31
C PRO A 142 6.04 -10.34 12.39
N GLU A 143 6.25 -11.05 11.29
CA GLU A 143 7.33 -10.80 10.32
C GLU A 143 7.01 -9.70 9.29
N LEU A 144 5.74 -9.33 9.13
CA LEU A 144 5.34 -8.31 8.16
C LEU A 144 5.91 -6.95 8.57
N GLU A 145 6.68 -6.30 7.70
CA GLU A 145 7.22 -4.97 7.99
C GLU A 145 6.07 -3.96 7.95
N LEU A 146 5.86 -3.19 9.03
CA LEU A 146 4.76 -2.24 9.12
C LEU A 146 5.29 -0.82 9.17
N GLY A 147 4.98 -0.04 8.13
CA GLY A 147 5.21 1.39 8.07
C GLY A 147 4.03 2.18 8.62
N GLY A 148 4.27 3.45 8.94
CA GLY A 148 3.23 4.41 9.28
C GLY A 148 3.65 5.81 8.86
N TRP A 149 2.75 6.77 9.04
CA TRP A 149 3.02 8.17 8.77
C TRP A 149 3.55 8.88 10.02
N ALA A 150 4.43 9.85 9.81
CA ALA A 150 4.96 10.73 10.84
C ALA A 150 4.80 12.18 10.38
N ASN A 151 4.36 13.04 11.29
CA ASN A 151 4.27 14.47 11.05
C ASN A 151 5.47 15.19 11.68
N PRO A 152 6.44 15.70 10.89
CA PRO A 152 7.61 16.37 11.44
C PRO A 152 7.27 17.70 12.15
N THR A 153 6.10 18.27 11.90
CA THR A 153 5.63 19.52 12.54
C THR A 153 4.65 19.27 13.68
N ALA A 154 4.49 18.01 14.11
CA ALA A 154 3.41 17.54 14.99
C ALA A 154 1.99 17.71 14.39
N ASP A 155 1.02 16.98 14.95
CA ASP A 155 -0.38 17.07 14.52
C ASP A 155 -0.90 18.51 14.70
N PRO A 156 -1.41 19.17 13.64
CA PRO A 156 -2.12 20.44 13.77
C PRO A 156 -3.47 20.31 14.48
#